data_AF-A0A950YXF2-F1
#
_entry.id   AF-A0A950YXF2-F1
#
_cell.length_a   1.000
_cell.length_b   1.000
_cell.length_c   1.000
_cell.angle_alpha   90.00
_cell.angle_beta   90.00
_cell.angle_gamma   90.00
#
_symmetry.space_group_name_H-M   'P 1'
#
loop_
_entity.id
_entity.type
_entity.pdbx_description
1 polymer ?
#
loop_
_entity_poly.entity_id
_entity_poly.type
_entity_poly.pdbx_seq_one_letter_code
_entity_poly.pdbx_strand_id
1 'polypeptide(L)'
;MLSTIDRHIKDGRFQRSLSLVAAASSFISGLEVSYEHYKGSYSNPIMYSPVLLSGVLTAAGVYGFFSRKGAEGMLRWTSAITLADGVIGFGFHIRGIARKPGGWRLPLTNIIMGPPIFAPLLFGTAAYLGVLASYLRREGDRNLLDDPGLVRRPEYKPRYTGWRRDLNEGRFQKHMAGVTALWTLFSGFEAWYSHYKSRYRIWAQWTPVILAPIQLAACVGAIFSEPVARKALPVTSVLAVADGTVGFGYHVRGIVRRPGGLKTWLYNILYGPPVFAPLLFAACGALGILATTLRREGK
;
A
#
# COMPACT_ATOMS: atom_id res chain seq x y z
N MET A 1 7.22 1.67 26.75
CA MET A 1 7.16 2.30 25.41
C MET A 1 6.29 1.51 24.42
N LEU A 2 6.59 0.23 24.15
CA LEU A 2 5.82 -0.59 23.21
C LEU A 2 4.33 -0.77 23.59
N SER A 3 4.01 -0.91 24.88
CA SER A 3 2.63 -1.02 25.37
C SER A 3 1.79 0.24 25.14
N THR A 4 2.42 1.42 25.11
CA THR A 4 1.71 2.68 24.82
C THR A 4 1.39 2.81 23.33
N ILE A 5 2.32 2.43 22.45
CA ILE A 5 2.13 2.43 21.00
C ILE A 5 1.02 1.45 20.61
N ASP A 6 1.05 0.23 21.15
CA ASP A 6 0.02 -0.78 20.92
C ASP A 6 -1.38 -0.29 21.33
N ARG A 7 -1.51 0.35 22.51
CA ARG A 7 -2.77 0.97 22.92
C ARG A 7 -3.23 2.07 21.97
N HIS A 8 -2.33 2.95 21.54
CA HIS A 8 -2.65 4.00 20.58
C HIS A 8 -3.18 3.44 19.26
N ILE A 9 -2.58 2.37 18.74
CA ILE A 9 -3.05 1.72 17.51
C ILE A 9 -4.43 1.08 17.70
N LYS A 10 -4.61 0.33 18.79
CA LYS A 10 -5.91 -0.30 19.15
C LYS A 10 -7.03 0.71 19.31
N ASP A 11 -6.70 1.90 19.77
CA ASP A 11 -7.62 3.01 19.96
C ASP A 11 -7.76 3.88 18.70
N GLY A 12 -7.10 3.57 17.58
CA GLY A 12 -7.17 4.41 16.38
C GLY A 12 -6.49 5.78 16.55
N ARG A 13 -5.62 5.95 17.54
CA ARG A 13 -4.85 7.17 17.83
C ARG A 13 -3.49 7.12 17.16
N PHE A 14 -3.46 7.07 15.82
CA PHE A 14 -2.20 7.03 15.08
C PHE A 14 -2.24 7.80 13.74
N GLN A 15 -3.07 8.86 13.66
CA GLN A 15 -3.25 9.65 12.44
C GLN A 15 -1.94 10.24 11.90
N ARG A 16 -1.11 10.88 12.72
CA ARG A 16 0.16 11.51 12.32
C ARG A 16 1.11 10.46 11.75
N SER A 17 1.30 9.36 12.47
CA SER A 17 2.18 8.27 12.02
C SER A 17 1.69 7.72 10.68
N LEU A 18 0.39 7.44 10.55
CA LEU A 18 -0.17 6.94 9.29
C LEU A 18 -0.12 7.97 8.16
N SER A 19 -0.19 9.28 8.47
CA SER A 19 -0.03 10.36 7.49
C SER A 19 1.38 10.39 6.90
N LEU A 20 2.41 10.18 7.74
CA LEU A 20 3.79 10.03 7.27
C LEU A 20 4.02 8.74 6.48
N VAL A 21 3.42 7.63 6.92
CA VAL A 21 3.50 6.36 6.15
C VAL A 21 2.85 6.54 4.77
N ALA A 22 1.70 7.20 4.69
CA ALA A 22 1.06 7.53 3.42
C ALA A 22 1.95 8.43 2.56
N ALA A 23 2.59 9.46 3.14
CA ALA A 23 3.52 10.34 2.42
C ALA A 23 4.73 9.57 1.86
N ALA A 24 5.40 8.77 2.69
CA ALA A 24 6.55 7.98 2.28
C ALA A 24 6.18 6.94 1.21
N SER A 25 5.03 6.26 1.38
CA SER A 25 4.52 5.30 0.41
C SER A 25 4.20 5.97 -0.93
N SER A 26 3.59 7.16 -0.89
CA SER A 26 3.25 7.93 -2.09
C SER A 26 4.50 8.43 -2.81
N PHE A 27 5.51 8.89 -2.07
CA PHE A 27 6.77 9.35 -2.65
C PHE A 27 7.50 8.21 -3.37
N ILE A 28 7.68 7.07 -2.70
CA ILE A 28 8.36 5.89 -3.28
C ILE A 28 7.58 5.37 -4.49
N SER A 29 6.26 5.22 -4.38
CA SER A 29 5.43 4.77 -5.50
C SER A 29 5.42 5.78 -6.65
N GLY A 30 5.46 7.08 -6.33
CA GLY A 30 5.56 8.16 -7.32
C GLY A 30 6.85 8.10 -8.14
N LEU A 31 7.99 7.81 -7.49
CA LEU A 31 9.25 7.56 -8.19
C LEU A 31 9.12 6.37 -9.14
N GLU A 32 8.57 5.24 -8.66
CA GLU A 32 8.34 4.04 -9.47
C GLU A 32 7.47 4.31 -10.70
N VAL A 33 6.29 4.92 -10.48
CA VAL A 33 5.35 5.29 -11.53
C VAL A 33 6.00 6.23 -12.54
N SER A 34 6.77 7.21 -12.09
CA SER A 34 7.40 8.21 -12.96
C SER A 34 8.33 7.57 -13.99
N TYR A 35 9.18 6.62 -13.57
CA TYR A 35 10.10 6.00 -14.53
C TYR A 35 9.45 4.86 -15.32
N GLU A 36 8.48 4.14 -14.77
CA GLU A 36 7.73 3.14 -15.55
C GLU A 36 6.90 3.80 -16.66
N HIS A 37 6.30 4.96 -16.39
CA HIS A 37 5.63 5.75 -17.41
C HIS A 37 6.59 6.37 -18.42
N TYR A 38 7.81 6.72 -18.00
CA TYR A 38 8.89 7.13 -18.90
C TYR A 38 9.29 6.01 -19.87
N LYS A 39 9.40 4.75 -19.39
CA LYS A 39 9.64 3.59 -20.25
C LYS A 39 8.49 3.34 -21.24
N GLY A 40 7.27 3.70 -20.85
CA GLY A 40 6.09 3.76 -21.72
C GLY A 40 5.99 5.03 -22.58
N SER A 41 7.05 5.84 -22.61
CA SER A 41 7.20 7.10 -23.36
C SER A 41 6.15 8.17 -23.06
N TYR A 42 5.42 8.08 -21.94
CA TYR A 42 4.29 8.97 -21.65
C TYR A 42 3.33 9.16 -22.85
N SER A 43 3.10 8.08 -23.60
CA SER A 43 2.36 8.11 -24.86
C SER A 43 0.91 8.61 -24.77
N ASN A 44 0.36 8.72 -23.56
CA ASN A 44 -0.94 9.33 -23.29
C ASN A 44 -0.80 10.37 -22.17
N PRO A 45 -1.33 11.61 -22.32
CA PRO A 45 -1.29 12.62 -21.28
C PRO A 45 -1.82 12.18 -19.91
N ILE A 46 -2.76 11.21 -19.86
CA ILE A 46 -3.25 10.69 -18.58
C ILE A 46 -2.17 9.98 -17.76
N MET A 47 -1.07 9.56 -18.37
CA MET A 47 0.05 8.95 -17.65
C MET A 47 0.72 9.95 -16.68
N TYR A 48 0.53 11.25 -16.85
CA TYR A 48 1.05 12.26 -15.92
C TYR A 48 0.20 12.41 -14.64
N SER A 49 -1.07 11.98 -14.64
CA SER A 49 -1.95 12.16 -13.48
C SER A 49 -1.45 11.45 -12.21
N PRO A 50 -1.07 10.16 -12.21
CA PRO A 50 -0.59 9.52 -10.99
C PRO A 50 0.75 10.10 -10.52
N VAL A 51 1.59 10.60 -11.42
CA VAL A 51 2.86 11.26 -11.05
C VAL A 51 2.58 12.55 -10.27
N LEU A 52 1.72 13.43 -10.81
CA LEU A 52 1.34 14.67 -10.14
C LEU A 52 0.61 14.39 -8.82
N LEU A 53 -0.36 13.48 -8.83
CA LEU A 53 -1.12 13.11 -7.64
C LEU A 53 -0.22 12.49 -6.55
N SER A 54 0.79 11.70 -6.92
CA SER A 54 1.76 11.17 -5.96
C SER A 54 2.54 12.26 -5.22
N GLY A 55 2.90 13.36 -5.92
CA GLY A 55 3.56 14.52 -5.33
C GLY A 55 2.63 15.28 -4.38
N VAL A 56 1.39 15.54 -4.83
CA VAL A 56 0.38 16.22 -4.01
C VAL A 56 0.03 15.39 -2.77
N LEU A 57 -0.12 14.08 -2.91
CA LEU A 57 -0.42 13.17 -1.79
C LEU A 57 0.73 13.10 -0.79
N THR A 58 1.97 13.10 -1.27
CA THR A 58 3.17 13.20 -0.41
C THR A 58 3.13 14.48 0.41
N ALA A 59 2.93 15.63 -0.24
CA ALA A 59 2.81 16.92 0.44
C ALA A 59 1.63 16.95 1.43
N ALA A 60 0.49 16.37 1.06
CA ALA A 60 -0.69 16.29 1.92
C ALA A 60 -0.45 15.44 3.16
N GLY A 61 0.27 14.33 3.05
CA GLY A 61 0.63 13.47 4.18
C GLY A 61 1.60 14.16 5.14
N VAL A 62 2.62 14.87 4.62
CA VAL A 62 3.52 15.69 5.42
C VAL A 62 2.75 16.82 6.12
N TYR A 63 1.88 17.53 5.40
CA TYR A 63 1.05 18.58 5.99
C TYR A 63 0.09 18.02 7.06
N GLY A 64 -0.51 16.85 6.81
CA GLY A 64 -1.37 16.15 7.76
C GLY A 64 -0.65 15.72 9.05
N PHE A 65 0.63 15.38 8.95
CA PHE A 65 1.46 15.13 10.14
C PHE A 65 1.50 16.34 11.07
N PHE A 66 1.67 17.57 10.56
CA PHE A 66 1.75 18.79 11.37
C PHE A 66 0.39 19.40 11.69
N SER A 67 -0.60 19.27 10.81
CA SER A 67 -1.89 19.95 10.90
C SER A 67 -3.09 19.00 10.88
N ARG A 68 -3.99 19.16 11.86
CA ARG A 68 -5.30 18.46 11.87
C ARG A 68 -6.15 18.83 10.66
N LYS A 69 -6.20 20.12 10.28
CA LYS A 69 -6.91 20.58 9.07
C LYS A 69 -6.28 19.97 7.80
N GLY A 70 -4.96 19.82 7.79
CA GLY A 70 -4.24 19.14 6.70
C GLY A 70 -4.65 17.68 6.55
N ALA A 71 -4.69 16.92 7.66
CA ALA A 71 -5.07 15.51 7.65
C ALA A 71 -6.55 15.31 7.29
N GLU A 72 -7.46 16.08 7.90
CA GLU A 72 -8.91 15.89 7.72
C GLU A 72 -9.46 16.53 6.43
N GLY A 73 -8.71 17.45 5.82
CA GLY A 73 -9.08 18.16 4.59
C GLY A 73 -8.25 17.72 3.38
N MET A 74 -7.03 18.25 3.26
CA MET A 74 -6.17 18.06 2.09
C MET A 74 -5.81 16.58 1.87
N LEU A 75 -5.31 15.89 2.90
CA LEU A 75 -4.96 14.47 2.80
C LEU A 75 -6.18 13.62 2.42
N ARG A 76 -7.34 13.87 3.02
CA ARG A 76 -8.58 13.13 2.71
C ARG A 76 -8.96 13.24 1.23
N TRP A 77 -9.05 14.47 0.72
CA TRP A 77 -9.51 14.70 -0.65
C TRP A 77 -8.48 14.28 -1.69
N THR A 78 -7.20 14.61 -1.49
CA THR A 78 -6.14 14.13 -2.39
C THR A 78 -6.09 12.60 -2.42
N SER A 79 -6.24 11.95 -1.28
CA SER A 79 -6.30 10.48 -1.22
C SER A 79 -7.50 9.92 -1.97
N ALA A 80 -8.70 10.49 -1.80
CA ALA A 80 -9.90 10.05 -2.51
C ALA A 80 -9.75 10.21 -4.05
N ILE A 81 -9.21 11.35 -4.50
CA ILE A 81 -8.94 11.60 -5.93
C ILE A 81 -7.89 10.62 -6.45
N THR A 82 -6.83 10.36 -5.70
CA THR A 82 -5.76 9.42 -6.08
C THR A 82 -6.26 7.98 -6.16
N LEU A 83 -7.18 7.57 -5.28
CA LEU A 83 -7.85 6.26 -5.39
C LEU A 83 -8.71 6.16 -6.65
N ALA A 84 -9.46 7.22 -6.99
CA ALA A 84 -10.23 7.25 -8.23
C ALA A 84 -9.31 7.18 -9.46
N ASP A 85 -8.19 7.91 -9.45
CA ASP A 85 -7.16 7.85 -10.50
C ASP A 85 -6.59 6.45 -10.65
N GLY A 86 -6.30 5.73 -9.56
CA GLY A 86 -5.85 4.33 -9.61
C GLY A 86 -6.87 3.39 -10.29
N VAL A 87 -8.17 3.56 -10.02
CA VAL A 87 -9.23 2.78 -10.68
C VAL A 87 -9.36 3.14 -12.16
N ILE A 88 -9.29 4.42 -12.51
CA ILE A 88 -9.32 4.88 -13.90
C ILE A 88 -8.09 4.35 -14.65
N GLY A 89 -6.89 4.48 -14.06
CA GLY A 89 -5.63 3.98 -14.58
C GLY A 89 -5.63 2.48 -14.82
N PHE A 90 -6.26 1.70 -13.93
CA PHE A 90 -6.47 0.26 -14.12
C PHE A 90 -7.22 -0.04 -15.43
N GLY A 91 -8.30 0.70 -15.71
CA GLY A 91 -9.03 0.60 -16.97
C GLY A 91 -8.17 0.95 -18.20
N PHE A 92 -7.34 1.99 -18.10
CA PHE A 92 -6.38 2.34 -19.17
C PHE A 92 -5.31 1.26 -19.37
N HIS A 93 -4.84 0.61 -18.31
CA HIS A 93 -3.88 -0.49 -18.40
C HIS A 93 -4.50 -1.72 -19.08
N ILE A 94 -5.72 -2.10 -18.72
CA ILE A 94 -6.50 -3.15 -19.42
C ILE A 94 -6.64 -2.80 -20.90
N ARG A 95 -7.02 -1.56 -21.23
CA ARG A 95 -7.14 -1.11 -22.63
C ARG A 95 -5.80 -1.14 -23.36
N GLY A 96 -4.70 -0.81 -22.68
CA GLY A 96 -3.35 -0.89 -23.22
C GLY A 96 -2.93 -2.32 -23.55
N ILE A 97 -3.25 -3.28 -22.68
CA ILE A 97 -3.07 -4.72 -22.92
C ILE A 97 -3.89 -5.17 -24.13
N ALA A 98 -5.16 -4.77 -24.22
CA ALA A 98 -6.06 -5.12 -25.33
C ALA A 98 -5.59 -4.60 -26.70
N ARG A 99 -4.83 -3.50 -26.73
CA ARG A 99 -4.31 -2.87 -27.95
C ARG A 99 -3.00 -3.47 -28.46
N LYS A 100 -2.38 -4.38 -27.71
CA LYS A 100 -1.21 -5.14 -28.20
C LYS A 100 -1.62 -6.05 -29.38
N PRO A 101 -0.70 -6.42 -30.28
CA PRO A 101 -1.00 -7.31 -31.40
C PRO A 101 -1.77 -8.57 -30.97
N GLY A 102 -2.82 -8.91 -31.72
CA GLY A 102 -3.72 -10.04 -31.40
C GLY A 102 -4.73 -9.80 -30.27
N GLY A 103 -4.62 -8.70 -29.52
CA GLY A 103 -5.55 -8.31 -28.46
C GLY A 103 -5.84 -9.42 -27.44
N TRP A 104 -7.10 -9.55 -27.02
CA TRP A 104 -7.51 -10.58 -26.05
C TRP A 104 -7.52 -12.01 -26.59
N ARG A 105 -7.20 -12.23 -27.87
CA ARG A 105 -6.98 -13.59 -28.40
C ARG A 105 -5.65 -14.19 -27.91
N LEU A 106 -4.72 -13.35 -27.46
CA LEU A 106 -3.42 -13.74 -26.88
C LEU A 106 -3.26 -13.13 -25.47
N PRO A 107 -4.14 -13.48 -24.50
CA PRO A 107 -4.24 -12.76 -23.23
C PRO A 107 -2.97 -12.87 -22.39
N LEU A 108 -2.37 -14.07 -22.29
CA LEU A 108 -1.14 -14.28 -21.52
C LEU A 108 0.01 -13.45 -22.08
N THR A 109 0.26 -13.55 -23.39
CA THR A 109 1.31 -12.77 -24.07
C THR A 109 1.12 -11.27 -23.87
N ASN A 110 -0.12 -10.79 -23.98
CA ASN A 110 -0.38 -9.35 -23.90
C ASN A 110 -0.41 -8.81 -22.47
N ILE A 111 -0.77 -9.61 -21.47
CA ILE A 111 -0.58 -9.26 -20.06
C ILE A 111 0.92 -9.18 -19.74
N ILE A 112 1.71 -10.16 -20.21
CA ILE A 112 3.15 -10.19 -19.98
C ILE A 112 3.85 -9.03 -20.71
N MET A 113 3.54 -8.80 -21.98
CA MET A 113 4.22 -7.76 -22.77
C MET A 113 3.60 -6.37 -22.63
N GLY A 114 2.45 -6.27 -21.98
CA GLY A 114 1.66 -5.05 -21.81
C GLY A 114 2.08 -4.18 -20.61
N PRO A 115 1.34 -3.08 -20.40
CA PRO A 115 1.41 -2.33 -19.15
C PRO A 115 1.09 -3.23 -17.95
N PRO A 116 1.69 -2.96 -16.78
CA PRO A 116 1.47 -3.78 -15.60
C PRO A 116 0.04 -3.64 -15.08
N ILE A 117 -0.77 -4.70 -15.22
CA ILE A 117 -2.23 -4.61 -15.16
C ILE A 117 -2.75 -4.02 -13.85
N PHE A 118 -2.21 -4.42 -12.69
CA PHE A 118 -2.65 -4.01 -11.36
C PHE A 118 -1.80 -2.89 -10.73
N ALA A 119 -0.72 -2.45 -11.39
CA ALA A 119 0.11 -1.36 -10.86
C ALA A 119 -0.68 -0.09 -10.47
N PRO A 120 -1.72 0.36 -11.23
CA PRO A 120 -2.53 1.51 -10.83
C PRO A 120 -3.32 1.28 -9.53
N LEU A 121 -3.78 0.06 -9.29
CA LEU A 121 -4.48 -0.29 -8.05
C LEU A 121 -3.48 -0.37 -6.88
N LEU A 122 -2.31 -0.96 -7.10
CA LEU A 122 -1.24 -1.03 -6.08
C LEU A 122 -0.71 0.35 -5.71
N PHE A 123 -0.62 1.28 -6.65
CA PHE A 123 -0.33 2.69 -6.36
C PHE A 123 -1.35 3.30 -5.37
N GLY A 124 -2.62 2.87 -5.47
CA GLY A 124 -3.69 3.21 -4.55
C GLY A 124 -3.44 2.84 -3.08
N THR A 125 -2.43 2.01 -2.73
CA THR A 125 -2.09 1.71 -1.32
C THR A 125 -1.84 2.97 -0.52
N ALA A 126 -1.02 3.88 -1.07
CA ALA A 126 -0.62 5.11 -0.37
C ALA A 126 -1.83 6.03 -0.14
N ALA A 127 -2.68 6.13 -1.16
CA ALA A 127 -3.92 6.90 -1.09
C ALA A 127 -4.90 6.29 -0.10
N TYR A 128 -5.08 4.97 -0.09
CA TYR A 128 -5.91 4.29 0.89
C TYR A 128 -5.44 4.56 2.32
N LEU A 129 -4.13 4.48 2.59
CA LEU A 129 -3.56 4.83 3.90
C LEU A 129 -3.83 6.28 4.29
N GLY A 130 -3.78 7.21 3.33
CA GLY A 130 -4.14 8.61 3.55
C GLY A 130 -5.62 8.80 3.88
N VAL A 131 -6.54 8.05 3.25
CA VAL A 131 -7.96 8.04 3.63
C VAL A 131 -8.11 7.56 5.08
N LEU A 132 -7.52 6.42 5.43
CA LEU A 132 -7.58 5.89 6.81
C LEU A 132 -7.06 6.93 7.80
N ALA A 133 -5.87 7.50 7.53
CA ALA A 133 -5.25 8.50 8.38
C ALA A 133 -6.20 9.68 8.63
N SER A 134 -6.88 10.18 7.59
CA SER A 134 -7.77 11.34 7.69
C SER A 134 -9.00 11.16 8.60
N TYR A 135 -9.30 9.92 9.00
CA TYR A 135 -10.42 9.58 9.87
C TYR A 135 -9.96 9.02 11.23
N LEU A 136 -8.66 8.76 11.41
CA LEU A 136 -8.09 8.33 12.69
C LEU A 136 -7.98 9.49 13.69
N ARG A 137 -7.83 9.15 14.97
CA ARG A 137 -7.55 10.11 16.03
C ARG A 137 -6.08 10.50 16.00
N ARG A 138 -5.80 11.76 16.32
CA ARG A 138 -4.46 12.36 16.32
C ARG A 138 -3.66 11.94 17.55
N GLU A 139 -2.40 11.56 17.36
CA GLU A 139 -1.44 11.37 18.46
C GLU A 139 -1.13 12.70 19.14
N GLY A 140 -1.03 12.67 20.47
CA GLY A 140 -0.63 13.83 21.26
C GLY A 140 -1.74 14.86 21.50
N ASP A 141 -2.90 14.69 20.88
CA ASP A 141 -4.09 15.43 21.30
C ASP A 141 -4.50 14.91 22.68
N ARG A 142 -4.29 15.74 23.70
CA ARG A 142 -4.77 15.49 25.07
C ARG A 142 -6.28 15.30 25.00
N ASN A 143 -6.76 14.09 25.20
CA ASN A 143 -8.15 13.92 25.55
C ASN A 143 -8.26 14.14 27.06
N LEU A 144 -9.38 14.73 27.49
CA LEU A 144 -9.83 14.89 28.88
C LEU A 144 -9.79 13.59 29.73
N LEU A 145 -9.51 12.43 29.11
CA LEU A 145 -9.36 11.13 29.75
C LEU A 145 -8.00 10.94 30.43
N ASP A 146 -6.99 11.74 30.05
CA ASP A 146 -5.66 11.71 30.67
C ASP A 146 -5.53 12.69 31.86
N ASP A 147 -6.63 13.38 32.23
CA ASP A 147 -6.70 14.32 33.35
C ASP A 147 -7.72 13.83 34.40
N PRO A 148 -7.26 13.19 35.50
CA PRO A 148 -8.12 12.72 36.58
C PRO A 148 -8.90 13.85 37.29
N GLY A 149 -8.53 15.11 37.11
CA GLY A 149 -9.12 16.28 37.77
C GLY A 149 -10.40 16.81 37.12
N LEU A 150 -10.70 16.42 35.88
CA LEU A 150 -11.92 16.84 35.16
C LEU A 150 -13.07 15.86 35.38
N VAL A 151 -13.51 15.77 36.63
CA VAL A 151 -14.71 15.04 37.07
C VAL A 151 -15.97 15.82 36.66
N ARG A 152 -16.18 15.92 35.35
CA ARG A 152 -17.50 16.19 34.76
C ARG A 152 -17.46 15.59 33.37
N ARG A 153 -17.73 14.29 33.26
CA ARG A 153 -17.80 13.57 31.98
C ARG A 153 -18.80 14.31 31.08
N PRO A 154 -18.37 15.02 30.02
CA PRO A 154 -19.30 15.34 28.96
C PRO A 154 -19.72 13.99 28.37
N GLU A 155 -21.01 13.79 28.16
CA GLU A 155 -21.54 12.66 27.40
C GLU A 155 -20.66 12.45 26.15
N TYR A 156 -19.96 11.31 26.05
CA TYR A 156 -19.10 11.03 24.90
C TYR A 156 -19.98 10.93 23.65
N LYS A 157 -20.01 12.00 22.86
CA LYS A 157 -20.71 12.03 21.57
C LYS A 157 -19.73 11.65 20.47
N PRO A 158 -19.89 10.47 19.84
CA PRO A 158 -18.98 10.02 18.79
C PRO A 158 -19.05 11.00 17.60
N ARG A 159 -17.88 11.38 17.08
CA ARG A 159 -17.77 12.32 15.94
C ARG A 159 -18.32 11.73 14.64
N TYR A 160 -18.25 10.41 14.49
CA TYR A 160 -18.67 9.67 13.31
C TYR A 160 -19.67 8.58 13.68
N THR A 161 -20.40 8.08 12.68
CA THR A 161 -21.33 6.95 12.80
C THR A 161 -20.91 5.81 11.87
N GLY A 162 -21.46 4.61 12.11
CA GLY A 162 -21.20 3.42 11.29
C GLY A 162 -19.70 3.08 11.17
N TRP A 163 -19.29 2.66 9.98
CA TRP A 163 -17.90 2.25 9.70
C TRP A 163 -16.86 3.35 9.98
N ARG A 164 -17.20 4.63 9.78
CA ARG A 164 -16.28 5.74 10.09
C ARG A 164 -16.01 5.86 11.60
N ARG A 165 -16.98 5.49 12.44
CA ARG A 165 -16.78 5.41 13.89
C ARG A 165 -15.83 4.28 14.23
N ASP A 166 -16.09 3.09 13.70
CA ASP A 166 -15.26 1.92 13.92
C ASP A 166 -13.80 2.19 13.53
N LEU A 167 -13.59 2.82 12.38
CA LEU A 167 -12.27 3.24 11.94
C LEU A 167 -11.64 4.28 12.89
N ASN A 168 -12.36 5.34 13.26
CA ASN A 168 -11.86 6.38 14.17
C ASN A 168 -11.46 5.81 15.54
N GLU A 169 -12.16 4.77 16.00
CA GLU A 169 -11.92 4.09 17.27
C GLU A 169 -10.92 2.92 17.13
N GLY A 170 -10.35 2.63 15.97
CA GLY A 170 -9.39 1.54 15.80
C GLY A 170 -10.00 0.13 15.68
N ARG A 171 -11.32 0.03 15.48
CA ARG A 171 -12.09 -1.20 15.34
C ARG A 171 -12.30 -1.59 13.87
N PHE A 172 -11.23 -1.73 13.08
CA PHE A 172 -11.36 -2.00 11.64
C PHE A 172 -10.44 -3.14 11.13
N GLN A 173 -10.17 -4.14 11.98
CA GLN A 173 -9.28 -5.25 11.65
C GLN A 173 -9.73 -6.11 10.46
N LYS A 174 -11.01 -6.49 10.37
CA LYS A 174 -11.54 -7.31 9.28
C LYS A 174 -11.46 -6.55 7.97
N HIS A 175 -11.77 -5.25 7.99
CA HIS A 175 -11.63 -4.38 6.83
C HIS A 175 -10.18 -4.32 6.36
N MET A 176 -9.22 -4.09 7.28
CA MET A 176 -7.79 -4.12 6.93
C MET A 176 -7.34 -5.47 6.38
N ALA A 177 -7.80 -6.58 6.95
CA ALA A 177 -7.50 -7.92 6.44
C ALA A 177 -8.04 -8.11 5.02
N GLY A 178 -9.27 -7.65 4.73
CA GLY A 178 -9.86 -7.71 3.39
C GLY A 178 -9.11 -6.87 2.36
N VAL A 179 -8.71 -5.65 2.70
CA VAL A 179 -7.89 -4.82 1.80
C VAL A 179 -6.50 -5.42 1.59
N THR A 180 -5.89 -5.95 2.66
CA THR A 180 -4.60 -6.63 2.57
C THR A 180 -4.68 -7.87 1.68
N ALA A 181 -5.76 -8.65 1.77
CA ALA A 181 -6.01 -9.79 0.88
C ALA A 181 -6.04 -9.34 -0.59
N LEU A 182 -6.83 -8.32 -0.90
CA LEU A 182 -6.96 -7.80 -2.27
C LEU A 182 -5.62 -7.30 -2.82
N TRP A 183 -4.84 -6.57 -2.02
CA TRP A 183 -3.53 -6.06 -2.43
C TRP A 183 -2.49 -7.16 -2.58
N THR A 184 -2.53 -8.18 -1.70
CA THR A 184 -1.68 -9.36 -1.80
C THR A 184 -1.95 -10.12 -3.10
N LEU A 185 -3.21 -10.25 -3.50
CA LEU A 185 -3.59 -10.86 -4.78
C LEU A 185 -2.98 -10.09 -5.95
N PHE A 186 -3.16 -8.77 -5.98
CA PHE A 186 -2.61 -7.92 -7.03
C PHE A 186 -1.08 -7.98 -7.10
N SER A 187 -0.41 -7.83 -5.95
CA SER A 187 1.05 -7.85 -5.87
C SER A 187 1.62 -9.23 -6.24
N GLY A 188 1.00 -10.33 -5.80
CA GLY A 188 1.40 -11.68 -6.17
C GLY A 188 1.26 -11.97 -7.66
N PHE A 189 0.15 -11.51 -8.27
CA PHE A 189 -0.07 -11.63 -9.70
C PHE A 189 0.97 -10.83 -10.51
N GLU A 190 1.25 -9.59 -10.10
CA GLU A 190 2.29 -8.73 -10.67
C GLU A 190 3.68 -9.36 -10.59
N ALA A 191 4.03 -9.93 -9.43
CA ALA A 191 5.30 -10.64 -9.24
C ALA A 191 5.41 -11.87 -10.15
N TRP A 192 4.34 -12.66 -10.26
CA TRP A 192 4.31 -13.88 -11.08
C TRP A 192 4.66 -13.60 -12.55
N TYR A 193 3.91 -12.73 -13.24
CA TYR A 193 4.18 -12.53 -14.66
C TYR A 193 5.44 -11.67 -14.88
N SER A 194 5.80 -10.78 -13.95
CA SER A 194 7.03 -9.99 -14.05
C SER A 194 8.28 -10.86 -13.94
N HIS A 195 8.29 -11.83 -13.02
CA HIS A 195 9.40 -12.78 -12.92
C HIS A 195 9.39 -13.83 -14.03
N TYR A 196 8.22 -14.16 -14.59
CA TYR A 196 8.13 -14.95 -15.82
C TYR A 196 8.88 -14.30 -16.98
N LYS A 197 8.83 -12.96 -17.16
CA LYS A 197 9.64 -12.25 -18.18
C LYS A 197 11.13 -12.52 -18.04
N SER A 198 11.61 -12.64 -16.80
CA SER A 198 12.99 -12.95 -16.47
C SER A 198 13.30 -14.45 -16.42
N ARG A 199 12.32 -15.31 -16.77
CA ARG A 199 12.41 -16.79 -16.75
C ARG A 199 12.79 -17.36 -15.38
N TYR A 200 12.40 -16.70 -14.29
CA TYR A 200 12.72 -17.13 -12.92
C TYR A 200 14.21 -17.48 -12.73
N ARG A 201 15.10 -16.63 -13.27
CA ARG A 201 16.55 -16.86 -13.33
C ARG A 201 17.19 -17.19 -11.98
N ILE A 202 16.61 -16.71 -10.88
CA ILE A 202 17.05 -17.06 -9.52
C ILE A 202 15.88 -17.63 -8.73
N TRP A 203 16.16 -18.60 -7.86
CA TRP A 203 15.13 -19.25 -7.03
C TRP A 203 14.34 -18.26 -6.17
N ALA A 204 14.99 -17.20 -5.68
CA ALA A 204 14.36 -16.13 -4.91
C ALA A 204 13.21 -15.41 -5.65
N GLN A 205 13.06 -15.56 -6.96
CA GLN A 205 11.92 -15.00 -7.70
C GLN A 205 10.62 -15.81 -7.49
N TRP A 206 10.72 -17.05 -7.01
CA TRP A 206 9.55 -17.89 -6.67
C TRP A 206 8.98 -17.58 -5.29
N THR A 207 9.75 -16.95 -4.40
CA THR A 207 9.31 -16.71 -3.02
C THR A 207 8.07 -15.80 -2.93
N PRO A 208 7.96 -14.64 -3.63
CA PRO A 208 6.72 -13.86 -3.62
C PRO A 208 5.54 -14.60 -4.28
N VAL A 209 5.80 -15.46 -5.27
CA VAL A 209 4.76 -16.26 -5.96
C VAL A 209 4.16 -17.33 -5.04
N ILE A 210 4.96 -17.89 -4.13
CA ILE A 210 4.54 -18.89 -3.14
C ILE A 210 3.95 -18.21 -1.90
N LEU A 211 4.56 -17.13 -1.41
CA LEU A 211 4.12 -16.45 -0.20
C LEU A 211 2.83 -15.65 -0.40
N ALA A 212 2.59 -15.08 -1.59
CA ALA A 212 1.37 -14.33 -1.86
C ALA A 212 0.07 -15.14 -1.63
N PRO A 213 -0.12 -16.37 -2.16
CA PRO A 213 -1.33 -17.15 -1.87
C PRO A 213 -1.44 -17.55 -0.39
N ILE A 214 -0.32 -17.78 0.30
CA ILE A 214 -0.32 -18.09 1.75
C ILE A 214 -0.78 -16.88 2.56
N GLN A 215 -0.23 -15.69 2.27
CA GLN A 215 -0.63 -14.44 2.88
C GLN A 215 -2.10 -14.11 2.56
N LEU A 216 -2.53 -14.29 1.31
CA LEU A 216 -3.91 -14.11 0.89
C LEU A 216 -4.87 -14.99 1.70
N ALA A 217 -4.56 -16.29 1.84
CA ALA A 217 -5.36 -17.22 2.62
C ALA A 217 -5.43 -16.82 4.10
N ALA A 218 -4.32 -16.38 4.69
CA ALA A 218 -4.29 -15.89 6.07
C ALA A 218 -5.13 -14.60 6.25
N CYS A 219 -5.06 -13.66 5.30
CA CYS A 219 -5.87 -12.44 5.32
C CYS A 219 -7.37 -12.74 5.19
N VAL A 220 -7.77 -13.58 4.23
CA VAL A 220 -9.18 -14.00 4.08
C VAL A 220 -9.66 -14.74 5.31
N GLY A 221 -8.88 -15.70 5.81
CA GLY A 221 -9.22 -16.45 7.02
C GLY A 221 -9.32 -15.54 8.25
N ALA A 222 -8.51 -14.50 8.35
CA ALA A 222 -8.57 -13.52 9.44
C ALA A 222 -9.86 -12.68 9.44
N ILE A 223 -10.57 -12.54 8.31
CA ILE A 223 -11.89 -11.89 8.27
C ILE A 223 -12.91 -12.71 9.07
N PHE A 224 -12.85 -14.03 8.96
CA PHE A 224 -13.86 -14.94 9.52
C PHE A 224 -13.44 -15.59 10.85
N SER A 225 -12.13 -15.70 11.12
CA SER A 225 -11.59 -16.44 12.28
C SER A 225 -10.61 -15.58 13.09
N GLU A 226 -10.94 -15.34 14.36
CA GLU A 226 -10.05 -14.68 15.31
C GLU A 226 -8.76 -15.48 15.58
N PRO A 227 -8.80 -16.82 15.74
CA PRO A 227 -7.58 -17.62 15.84
C PRO A 227 -6.63 -17.43 14.63
N VAL A 228 -7.15 -17.37 13.40
CA VAL A 228 -6.34 -17.11 12.20
C VAL A 228 -5.73 -15.71 12.25
N ALA A 229 -6.53 -14.71 12.61
CA ALA A 229 -6.06 -13.32 12.76
C ALA A 229 -4.95 -13.16 13.81
N ARG A 230 -4.97 -13.97 14.88
CA ARG A 230 -3.99 -13.90 15.98
C ARG A 230 -2.76 -14.78 15.80
N LYS A 231 -2.87 -15.89 15.08
CA LYS A 231 -1.79 -16.89 14.96
C LYS A 231 -1.15 -16.94 13.58
N ALA A 232 -1.95 -17.03 12.53
CA ALA A 232 -1.43 -17.22 11.17
C ALA A 232 -1.06 -15.87 10.52
N LEU A 233 -1.96 -14.89 10.58
CA LEU A 233 -1.78 -13.60 9.92
C LEU A 233 -0.48 -12.87 10.33
N PRO A 234 -0.08 -12.81 11.62
CA PRO A 234 1.18 -12.15 11.98
C PRO A 234 2.40 -12.83 11.36
N VAL A 235 2.42 -14.17 11.34
CA VAL A 235 3.55 -14.96 10.81
C VAL A 235 3.68 -14.75 9.31
N THR A 236 2.60 -14.93 8.56
CA THR A 236 2.62 -14.77 7.10
C THR A 236 2.92 -13.33 6.70
N SER A 237 2.44 -12.36 7.49
CA SER A 237 2.70 -10.93 7.25
C SER A 237 4.16 -10.55 7.48
N VAL A 238 4.79 -11.07 8.55
CA VAL A 238 6.24 -10.89 8.79
C VAL A 238 7.06 -11.53 7.68
N LEU A 239 6.68 -12.72 7.22
CA LEU A 239 7.35 -13.37 6.08
C LEU A 239 7.23 -12.54 4.80
N ALA A 240 6.05 -11.95 4.52
CA ALA A 240 5.86 -11.07 3.36
C ALA A 240 6.70 -9.77 3.46
N VAL A 241 6.80 -9.17 4.66
CA VAL A 241 7.70 -8.01 4.90
C VAL A 241 9.15 -8.40 4.64
N ALA A 242 9.59 -9.52 5.20
CA ALA A 242 10.96 -10.01 5.06
C ALA A 242 11.28 -10.30 3.59
N ASP A 243 10.39 -11.01 2.89
CA ASP A 243 10.53 -11.35 1.47
C ASP A 243 10.64 -10.11 0.59
N GLY A 244 9.71 -9.16 0.73
CA GLY A 244 9.75 -7.93 -0.05
C GLY A 244 10.99 -7.06 0.25
N THR A 245 11.45 -7.05 1.50
CA THR A 245 12.67 -6.32 1.90
C THR A 245 13.94 -6.96 1.32
N VAL A 246 14.04 -8.29 1.38
CA VAL A 246 15.15 -9.04 0.76
C VAL A 246 15.10 -8.92 -0.77
N GLY A 247 13.91 -9.00 -1.36
CA GLY A 247 13.66 -8.79 -2.78
C GLY A 247 14.10 -7.40 -3.25
N PHE A 248 13.85 -6.35 -2.46
CA PHE A 248 14.36 -5.00 -2.71
C PHE A 248 15.88 -4.98 -2.81
N GLY A 249 16.58 -5.66 -1.88
CA GLY A 249 18.03 -5.84 -1.93
C GLY A 249 18.51 -6.55 -3.19
N TYR A 250 17.80 -7.60 -3.64
CA TYR A 250 18.10 -8.28 -4.91
C TYR A 250 17.88 -7.38 -6.13
N HIS A 251 16.83 -6.56 -6.13
CA HIS A 251 16.54 -5.61 -7.21
C HIS A 251 17.63 -4.53 -7.31
N VAL A 252 18.00 -3.91 -6.19
CA VAL A 252 19.11 -2.94 -6.11
C VAL A 252 20.43 -3.57 -6.57
N ARG A 253 20.76 -4.77 -6.07
CA ARG A 253 21.96 -5.51 -6.52
C ARG A 253 21.91 -5.83 -8.02
N GLY A 254 20.74 -6.14 -8.56
CA GLY A 254 20.51 -6.38 -9.98
C GLY A 254 20.83 -5.16 -10.83
N ILE A 255 20.41 -3.96 -10.38
CA ILE A 255 20.69 -2.67 -11.03
C ILE A 255 22.19 -2.37 -11.01
N VAL A 256 22.84 -2.49 -9.85
CA VAL A 256 24.27 -2.20 -9.69
C VAL A 256 25.16 -3.16 -10.51
N ARG A 257 24.71 -4.39 -10.75
CA ARG A 257 25.45 -5.40 -11.52
C ARG A 257 25.29 -5.30 -13.04
N ARG A 258 24.48 -4.36 -13.55
CA ARG A 258 24.37 -4.13 -14.99
C ARG A 258 25.64 -3.46 -15.55
N PRO A 259 25.92 -3.57 -16.86
CA PRO A 259 27.09 -2.93 -17.47
C PRO A 259 27.22 -1.44 -17.11
N GLY A 260 28.44 -1.00 -16.82
CA GLY A 260 28.75 0.36 -16.36
C GLY A 260 28.51 0.61 -14.86
N GLY A 261 27.83 -0.30 -14.15
CA GLY A 261 27.66 -0.25 -12.69
C GLY A 261 27.06 1.06 -12.19
N LEU A 262 27.72 1.68 -11.20
CA LEU A 262 27.28 2.97 -10.64
C LEU A 262 27.52 4.16 -11.58
N LYS A 263 28.42 4.04 -12.58
CA LYS A 263 28.67 5.14 -13.53
C LYS A 263 27.47 5.40 -14.43
N THR A 264 26.65 4.38 -14.69
CA THR A 264 25.43 4.42 -15.50
C THR A 264 24.18 4.15 -14.66
N TRP A 265 24.19 4.53 -13.38
CA TRP A 265 23.14 4.19 -12.42
C TRP A 265 21.73 4.57 -12.88
N LEU A 266 21.54 5.76 -13.47
CA LEU A 266 20.23 6.22 -13.95
C LEU A 266 19.72 5.32 -15.09
N TYR A 267 20.57 5.03 -16.08
CA TYR A 267 20.24 4.09 -17.14
C TYR A 267 19.92 2.69 -16.58
N ASN A 268 20.68 2.24 -15.59
CA ASN A 268 20.48 0.94 -14.97
C ASN A 268 19.18 0.85 -14.16
N ILE A 269 18.71 1.95 -13.55
CA ILE A 269 17.37 2.03 -12.95
C ILE A 269 16.31 1.96 -14.05
N LEU A 270 16.42 2.78 -15.10
CA LEU A 270 15.43 2.87 -16.17
C LEU A 270 15.21 1.55 -16.92
N TYR A 271 16.28 0.77 -17.15
CA TYR A 271 16.21 -0.46 -17.92
C TYR A 271 16.44 -1.72 -17.07
N GLY A 272 16.53 -1.57 -15.75
CA GLY A 272 16.73 -2.66 -14.79
C GLY A 272 15.42 -3.23 -14.25
N PRO A 273 15.51 -4.11 -13.24
CA PRO A 273 14.37 -4.54 -12.46
C PRO A 273 13.66 -3.35 -11.82
N PRO A 274 12.32 -3.38 -11.71
CA PRO A 274 11.56 -2.31 -11.08
C PRO A 274 11.96 -2.18 -9.61
N VAL A 275 12.62 -1.09 -9.23
CA VAL A 275 13.42 -1.00 -8.00
C VAL A 275 12.56 -1.20 -6.76
N PHE A 276 11.39 -0.55 -6.72
CA PHE A 276 10.54 -0.52 -5.53
C PHE A 276 9.41 -1.56 -5.57
N ALA A 277 9.20 -2.29 -6.67
CA ALA A 277 8.18 -3.33 -6.75
C ALA A 277 8.19 -4.35 -5.59
N PRO A 278 9.35 -4.84 -5.07
CA PRO A 278 9.35 -5.73 -3.91
C PRO A 278 8.81 -5.08 -2.63
N LEU A 279 8.95 -3.75 -2.49
CA LEU A 279 8.41 -3.02 -1.34
C LEU A 279 6.88 -2.94 -1.36
N LEU A 280 6.22 -3.11 -2.51
CA LEU A 280 4.75 -3.25 -2.55
C LEU A 280 4.30 -4.56 -1.90
N PHE A 281 5.06 -5.65 -2.07
CA PHE A 281 4.77 -6.91 -1.38
C PHE A 281 5.07 -6.79 0.12
N ALA A 282 6.18 -6.12 0.49
CA ALA A 282 6.45 -5.81 1.89
C ALA A 282 5.35 -4.94 2.51
N ALA A 283 4.79 -3.98 1.78
CA ALA A 283 3.68 -3.16 2.22
C ALA A 283 2.43 -4.01 2.50
N CYS A 284 2.13 -5.02 1.68
CA CYS A 284 1.06 -5.98 1.97
C CYS A 284 1.28 -6.70 3.31
N GLY A 285 2.50 -7.13 3.59
CA GLY A 285 2.87 -7.66 4.91
C GLY A 285 2.69 -6.64 6.04
N ALA A 286 3.12 -5.40 5.85
CA ALA A 286 2.96 -4.34 6.86
C ALA A 286 1.49 -4.02 7.16
N LEU A 287 0.61 -4.01 6.15
CA LEU A 287 -0.84 -3.87 6.33
C LEU A 287 -1.44 -5.06 7.10
N GLY A 288 -0.95 -6.28 6.84
CA GLY A 288 -1.32 -7.47 7.59
C GLY A 288 -0.90 -7.38 9.08
N ILE A 289 0.32 -6.92 9.36
CA ILE A 289 0.77 -6.62 10.73
C ILE A 289 -0.14 -5.56 11.37
N LEU A 290 -0.42 -4.46 10.67
CA LEU A 290 -1.34 -3.43 11.17
C LEU A 290 -2.70 -4.03 11.52
N ALA A 291 -3.27 -4.88 10.66
CA ALA A 291 -4.53 -5.57 10.94
C ALA A 291 -4.47 -6.37 12.25
N THR A 292 -3.37 -7.07 12.56
CA THR A 292 -3.24 -7.87 13.80
C THR A 292 -3.23 -7.02 15.07
N THR A 293 -2.84 -5.76 14.97
CA THR A 293 -2.81 -4.80 16.10
C THR A 293 -4.13 -4.07 16.30
N LEU A 294 -5.02 -4.06 15.30
CA LEU A 294 -6.31 -3.37 15.36
C LEU A 294 -7.36 -4.19 16.12
N ARG A 295 -8.37 -3.49 16.64
CA ARG A 295 -9.52 -4.14 17.25
C ARG A 295 -10.45 -4.69 16.17
N ARG A 296 -11.06 -5.82 16.47
CA ARG A 296 -12.01 -6.49 15.58
C ARG A 296 -13.37 -5.78 15.61
N GLU A 297 -13.94 -5.55 14.42
CA GLU A 297 -15.30 -5.07 14.21
C GLU A 297 -16.27 -6.02 14.90
N GLY A 298 -17.35 -5.46 15.47
CA GLY A 298 -18.46 -6.24 16.02
C GLY A 298 -19.14 -7.12 14.97
N LYS A 299 -20.11 -7.92 15.43
CA LYS A 299 -21.16 -8.40 14.52
C LYS A 299 -22.07 -7.23 14.18
#